data_AF-A0AA50Q4J8-F1
#
_entry.id   AF-A0AA50Q4J8-F1
#
_cell.length_a   1.000
_cell.length_b   1.000
_cell.length_c   1.000
_cell.angle_alpha   90.00
_cell.angle_beta   90.00
_cell.angle_gamma   90.00
#
_symmetry.space_group_name_H-M   'P 1'
#
loop_
_entity.id
_entity.type
_entity.pdbx_description
1 polymer ?
#
loop_
_entity_poly.entity_id
_entity_poly.type
_entity_poly.pdbx_seq_one_letter_code
_entity_poly.pdbx_strand_id
1 'polypeptide(L)'
;GDVSEKHGGGPAVPEKAVRFSFTVMSVTVQAEGEEEAVTIFQEQKPNSELSCRPLCLMFVDESDHEMLTAILGPVVAERRAMKESRLILSIGGLLRSFRFYFRGTGYDEKMVREMEGLEASGSTYVCTLCDSTRAEASQNMVLHSITRSHEENLERYEIWRTNPFSESADELRDRVKGVSAKPFMETQPTLDALHCDIGNATEFYKIFQDEIGEMYLKTNPNREERRRWRSALDKQLRKKMKLKPVMRMNGNYARRLMTREAVEVVCELVPSEERRKALRELMELYLQMKPVWRSTCPAKDCPDQLCRYSFNSQRFAELLSTTFKYRYDGKITNYLHKTLAHVPEIVERDGSIGAWASEGNESGNKLFRRFRKMNARQSKTIELED
;
A
#
# COMPACT_ATOMS: atom_id res chain seq x y z
N GLY A 1 0.05 16.09 -4.53
CA GLY A 1 1.03 17.19 -4.72
C GLY A 1 1.05 17.69 -6.16
N ASP A 2 1.89 18.69 -6.42
CA ASP A 2 2.04 19.38 -7.72
C ASP A 2 0.71 19.93 -8.25
N VAL A 3 -0.03 20.65 -7.41
CA VAL A 3 -1.29 21.29 -7.77
C VAL A 3 -1.11 22.79 -7.66
N SER A 4 -0.79 23.45 -8.78
CA SER A 4 -0.47 24.87 -8.79
C SER A 4 -1.57 25.72 -8.18
N GLU A 5 -1.17 26.61 -7.29
CA GLU A 5 -2.05 27.63 -6.70
C GLU A 5 -2.48 28.61 -7.80
N LYS A 6 -3.75 29.01 -7.80
CA LYS A 6 -4.23 30.08 -8.69
C LYS A 6 -3.92 31.44 -8.06
N HIS A 7 -3.78 32.48 -8.87
CA HIS A 7 -3.94 33.85 -8.34
C HIS A 7 -5.42 34.08 -7.96
N GLY A 8 -5.71 35.03 -7.07
CA GLY A 8 -7.09 35.34 -6.68
C GLY A 8 -7.18 36.10 -5.35
N GLY A 9 -8.40 36.32 -4.87
CA GLY A 9 -8.68 37.12 -3.65
C GLY A 9 -8.22 36.50 -2.32
N GLY A 10 -7.53 35.37 -2.34
CA GLY A 10 -7.11 34.63 -1.15
C GLY A 10 -8.14 33.59 -0.66
N PRO A 11 -7.81 32.86 0.42
CA PRO A 11 -6.53 32.88 1.15
C PRO A 11 -5.38 32.24 0.34
N ALA A 12 -4.15 32.35 0.86
CA ALA A 12 -3.04 31.55 0.36
C ALA A 12 -3.29 30.08 0.72
N VAL A 13 -3.05 29.16 -0.22
CA VAL A 13 -3.29 27.72 -0.05
C VAL A 13 -2.09 26.91 -0.54
N PRO A 14 -1.81 25.73 0.06
CA PRO A 14 -0.67 24.92 -0.35
C PRO A 14 -0.85 24.36 -1.77
N GLU A 15 0.27 24.11 -2.47
CA GLU A 15 0.27 23.46 -3.80
C GLU A 15 0.08 21.93 -3.75
N LYS A 16 -0.61 21.46 -2.71
CA LYS A 16 -0.99 20.07 -2.48
C LYS A 16 -2.49 20.00 -2.28
N ALA A 17 -3.05 18.88 -2.71
CA ALA A 17 -4.46 18.60 -2.55
C ALA A 17 -4.64 17.15 -2.08
N VAL A 18 -5.56 16.96 -1.15
CA VAL A 18 -6.03 15.66 -0.69
C VAL A 18 -7.43 15.44 -1.25
N ARG A 19 -7.69 14.22 -1.74
CA ARG A 19 -9.00 13.80 -2.21
C ARG A 19 -9.43 12.57 -1.44
N PHE A 20 -10.55 12.69 -0.75
CA PHE A 20 -11.22 11.59 -0.06
C PHE A 20 -12.39 11.11 -0.91
N SER A 21 -12.56 9.79 -1.03
CA SER A 21 -13.51 9.17 -1.97
C SER A 21 -13.95 7.80 -1.45
N PHE A 22 -15.04 7.28 -2.00
CA PHE A 22 -15.53 5.93 -1.68
C PHE A 22 -16.04 5.20 -2.92
N THR A 23 -16.14 3.89 -2.83
CA THR A 23 -16.71 3.01 -3.85
C THR A 23 -17.67 2.04 -3.17
N VAL A 24 -18.86 1.83 -3.73
CA VAL A 24 -19.77 0.77 -3.28
C VAL A 24 -19.29 -0.54 -3.89
N MET A 25 -18.73 -1.42 -3.06
CA MET A 25 -18.09 -2.66 -3.53
C MET A 25 -19.09 -3.78 -3.78
N SER A 26 -20.03 -3.98 -2.86
CA SER A 26 -21.08 -4.97 -2.98
C SER A 26 -22.32 -4.56 -2.19
N VAL A 27 -23.46 -5.13 -2.58
CA VAL A 27 -24.70 -5.09 -1.82
C VAL A 27 -25.17 -6.53 -1.66
N THR A 28 -25.39 -6.93 -0.41
CA THR A 28 -25.87 -8.26 -0.06
C THR A 28 -27.22 -8.16 0.65
N VAL A 29 -28.02 -9.22 0.54
CA VAL A 29 -29.26 -9.40 1.27
C VAL A 29 -29.15 -10.68 2.09
N GLN A 30 -29.47 -10.60 3.37
CA GLN A 30 -29.62 -11.78 4.21
C GLN A 30 -31.10 -11.89 4.57
N ALA A 31 -31.77 -12.90 4.03
CA ALA A 31 -33.17 -13.15 4.34
C ALA A 31 -33.29 -13.68 5.77
N GLU A 32 -34.43 -13.41 6.41
CA GLU A 32 -34.70 -13.91 7.75
C GLU A 32 -34.76 -15.44 7.74
N GLY A 33 -33.92 -16.08 8.57
CA GLY A 33 -33.81 -17.53 8.65
C GLY A 33 -32.81 -18.18 7.69
N GLU A 34 -32.15 -17.40 6.81
CA GLU A 34 -31.05 -17.90 5.97
C GLU A 34 -29.69 -17.63 6.62
N GLU A 35 -28.83 -18.67 6.63
CA GLU A 35 -27.48 -18.57 7.19
C GLU A 35 -26.53 -17.76 6.30
N GLU A 36 -26.70 -17.84 4.97
CA GLU A 36 -25.81 -17.18 4.01
C GLU A 36 -26.45 -15.92 3.40
N ALA A 37 -25.67 -14.85 3.32
CA ALA A 37 -26.09 -13.64 2.62
C ALA A 37 -25.90 -13.79 1.10
N VAL A 38 -26.95 -13.46 0.33
CA VAL A 38 -26.92 -13.48 -1.14
C VAL A 38 -26.40 -12.14 -1.66
N THR A 39 -25.40 -12.17 -2.54
CA THR A 39 -24.88 -10.96 -3.20
C THR A 39 -25.77 -10.57 -4.37
N ILE A 40 -26.39 -9.38 -4.32
CA ILE A 40 -27.27 -8.85 -5.37
C ILE A 40 -26.55 -7.85 -6.29
N PHE A 41 -25.47 -7.25 -5.80
CA PHE A 41 -24.59 -6.38 -6.59
C PHE A 41 -23.15 -6.59 -6.15
N GLN A 42 -22.24 -6.66 -7.12
CA GLN A 42 -20.81 -6.67 -6.92
C GLN A 42 -20.17 -5.82 -8.02
N GLU A 43 -19.38 -4.82 -7.63
CA GLU A 43 -18.65 -3.99 -8.58
C GLU A 43 -17.63 -4.85 -9.35
N GLN A 44 -17.77 -4.87 -10.67
CA GLN A 44 -16.96 -5.72 -11.55
C GLN A 44 -15.58 -5.13 -11.82
N LYS A 45 -15.45 -3.80 -11.72
CA LYS A 45 -14.20 -3.07 -11.96
C LYS A 45 -13.91 -2.12 -10.80
N PRO A 46 -13.59 -2.64 -9.60
CA PRO A 46 -13.39 -1.81 -8.41
C PRO A 46 -12.19 -0.85 -8.51
N ASN A 47 -11.22 -1.18 -9.37
CA ASN A 47 -10.03 -0.35 -9.64
C ASN A 47 -10.24 0.69 -10.77
N SER A 48 -11.48 0.84 -11.28
CA SER A 48 -11.82 1.85 -12.29
C SER A 48 -12.03 3.22 -11.65
N GLU A 49 -11.57 4.29 -12.31
CA GLU A 49 -11.90 5.66 -11.89
C GLU A 49 -13.41 5.96 -11.96
N LEU A 50 -14.18 5.18 -12.73
CA LEU A 50 -15.63 5.38 -12.91
C LEU A 50 -16.47 4.92 -11.71
N SER A 51 -15.97 3.97 -10.91
CA SER A 51 -16.65 3.47 -9.71
C SER A 51 -16.27 4.27 -8.45
N CYS A 52 -15.15 5.02 -8.50
CA CYS A 52 -14.66 5.85 -7.40
C CYS A 52 -15.42 7.20 -7.34
N ARG A 53 -16.20 7.40 -6.27
CA ARG A 53 -17.00 8.62 -6.05
C ARG A 53 -16.24 9.60 -5.14
N PRO A 54 -15.94 10.83 -5.60
CA PRO A 54 -15.34 11.85 -4.74
C PRO A 54 -16.34 12.27 -3.65
N LEU A 55 -15.84 12.41 -2.42
CA LEU A 55 -16.63 12.83 -1.26
C LEU A 55 -16.12 14.15 -0.67
N CYS A 56 -14.80 14.31 -0.54
CA CYS A 56 -14.19 15.52 0.00
C CYS A 56 -12.95 15.90 -0.82
N LEU A 57 -12.85 17.18 -1.19
CA LEU A 57 -11.73 17.77 -1.92
C LEU A 57 -11.16 18.91 -1.06
N MET A 58 -9.83 18.93 -0.89
CA MET A 58 -9.19 19.95 -0.06
C MET A 58 -7.79 20.30 -0.57
N PHE A 59 -7.40 21.57 -0.46
CA PHE A 59 -6.03 22.02 -0.66
C PHE A 59 -5.27 21.99 0.67
N VAL A 60 -4.77 20.81 1.02
CA VAL A 60 -4.04 20.54 2.27
C VAL A 60 -2.84 19.66 1.95
N ASP A 61 -1.77 19.81 2.73
CA ASP A 61 -0.66 18.86 2.75
C ASP A 61 -1.06 17.67 3.64
N GLU A 62 -0.95 16.43 3.14
CA GLU A 62 -1.24 15.23 3.93
C GLU A 62 -0.43 15.16 5.24
N SER A 63 0.76 15.76 5.25
CA SER A 63 1.62 15.83 6.44
C SER A 63 1.25 16.96 7.41
N ASP A 64 0.32 17.84 7.07
CA ASP A 64 -0.29 18.81 7.99
C ASP A 64 -1.46 18.14 8.72
N HIS A 65 -1.13 17.47 9.82
CA HIS A 65 -2.09 16.70 10.60
C HIS A 65 -3.22 17.55 11.18
N GLU A 66 -2.93 18.79 11.58
CA GLU A 66 -3.92 19.69 12.17
C GLU A 66 -5.01 20.04 11.16
N MET A 67 -4.61 20.48 9.97
CA MET A 67 -5.57 20.83 8.91
C MET A 67 -6.29 19.60 8.36
N LEU A 68 -5.58 18.49 8.20
CA LEU A 68 -6.18 17.25 7.70
C LEU A 68 -7.27 16.72 8.64
N THR A 69 -6.99 16.67 9.95
CA THR A 69 -7.96 16.20 10.95
C THR A 69 -9.10 17.18 11.19
N ALA A 70 -8.84 18.49 11.10
CA ALA A 70 -9.91 19.50 11.17
C ALA A 70 -10.94 19.33 10.04
N ILE A 71 -10.49 19.06 8.81
CA ILE A 71 -11.38 18.88 7.65
C ILE A 71 -12.05 17.49 7.66
N LEU A 72 -11.29 16.42 7.95
CA LEU A 72 -11.83 15.05 7.92
C LEU A 72 -12.58 14.65 9.19
N GLY A 73 -12.46 15.41 10.29
CA GLY A 73 -13.15 15.13 11.56
C GLY A 73 -14.65 14.92 11.42
N PRO A 74 -15.40 15.82 10.76
CA PRO A 74 -16.83 15.62 10.48
C PRO A 74 -17.12 14.36 9.66
N VAL A 75 -16.31 14.07 8.63
CA VAL A 75 -16.47 12.86 7.79
C VAL A 75 -16.30 11.58 8.62
N VAL A 76 -15.31 11.56 9.52
CA VAL A 76 -15.10 10.43 10.44
C VAL A 76 -16.24 10.30 11.44
N ALA A 77 -16.75 11.40 11.96
CA ALA A 77 -17.89 11.40 12.89
C ALA A 77 -19.16 10.84 12.23
N GLU A 78 -19.47 11.27 11.00
CA GLU A 78 -20.58 10.73 10.22
C GLU A 78 -20.41 9.23 9.95
N ARG A 79 -19.23 8.80 9.50
CA ARG A 79 -18.92 7.37 9.31
C ARG A 79 -19.20 6.56 10.58
N ARG A 80 -18.80 7.08 11.75
CA ARG A 80 -18.98 6.40 13.04
C ARG A 80 -20.46 6.32 13.43
N ALA A 81 -21.23 7.39 13.23
CA ALA A 81 -22.67 7.38 13.44
C ALA A 81 -23.41 6.44 12.48
N MET A 82 -22.97 6.37 11.23
CA MET A 82 -23.59 5.52 10.20
C MET A 82 -23.45 4.02 10.49
N LYS A 83 -22.38 3.59 11.17
CA LYS A 83 -22.15 2.17 11.53
C LYS A 83 -23.27 1.59 12.41
N GLU A 84 -23.82 2.40 13.31
CA GLU A 84 -24.87 1.97 14.25
C GLU A 84 -26.29 2.22 13.72
N SER A 85 -26.41 2.90 12.58
CA SER A 85 -27.69 3.29 12.00
C SER A 85 -28.14 2.36 10.87
N ARG A 86 -29.44 2.42 10.55
CA ARG A 86 -30.01 1.82 9.34
C ARG A 86 -30.56 2.94 8.45
N LEU A 87 -30.18 2.93 7.18
CA LEU A 87 -30.71 3.85 6.18
C LEU A 87 -31.99 3.27 5.59
N ILE A 88 -33.08 4.03 5.62
CA ILE A 88 -34.35 3.65 4.99
C ILE A 88 -34.54 4.49 3.72
N LEU A 89 -34.68 3.82 2.58
CA LEU A 89 -34.90 4.44 1.27
C LEU A 89 -36.07 3.80 0.53
N SER A 90 -36.85 4.62 -0.19
CA SER A 90 -37.86 4.11 -1.12
C SER A 90 -37.19 3.72 -2.44
N ILE A 91 -37.15 2.41 -2.74
CA ILE A 91 -36.53 1.87 -3.95
C ILE A 91 -37.49 0.89 -4.61
N GLY A 92 -37.89 1.20 -5.84
CA GLY A 92 -38.88 0.40 -6.59
C GLY A 92 -40.27 0.44 -5.94
N GLY A 93 -40.64 1.56 -5.31
CA GLY A 93 -41.94 1.74 -4.65
C GLY A 93 -42.07 1.14 -3.25
N LEU A 94 -41.01 0.51 -2.72
CA LEU A 94 -40.99 -0.10 -1.39
C LEU A 94 -39.92 0.56 -0.52
N LEU A 95 -40.23 0.72 0.77
CA LEU A 95 -39.23 1.13 1.77
C LEU A 95 -38.29 -0.05 2.04
N ARG A 96 -36.99 0.19 1.87
CA ARG A 96 -35.93 -0.80 2.10
C ARG A 96 -34.96 -0.26 3.15
N SER A 97 -34.50 -1.15 4.02
CA SER A 97 -33.55 -0.85 5.09
C SER A 97 -32.15 -1.35 4.71
N PHE A 98 -31.14 -0.50 4.88
CA PHE A 98 -29.73 -0.80 4.58
C PHE A 98 -28.85 -0.62 5.81
N ARG A 99 -27.84 -1.49 5.95
CA ARG A 99 -26.73 -1.33 6.89
C ARG A 99 -25.44 -1.14 6.09
N PHE A 100 -24.53 -0.31 6.60
CA PHE A 100 -23.25 -0.03 5.95
C PHE A 100 -22.10 -0.72 6.66
N TYR A 101 -21.22 -1.34 5.88
CA TYR A 101 -19.94 -1.88 6.34
C TYR A 101 -18.81 -1.13 5.63
N PHE A 102 -18.11 -0.28 6.37
CA PHE A 102 -17.01 0.54 5.83
C PHE A 102 -15.67 -0.17 5.96
N ARG A 103 -14.97 -0.37 4.84
CA ARG A 103 -13.60 -0.91 4.81
C ARG A 103 -12.64 0.15 4.28
N GLY A 104 -11.79 0.70 5.16
CA GLY A 104 -10.78 1.68 4.78
C GLY A 104 -9.49 1.01 4.31
N THR A 105 -9.37 0.72 3.02
CA THR A 105 -8.28 -0.13 2.46
C THR A 105 -7.40 0.58 1.43
N GLY A 106 -7.91 1.60 0.73
CA GLY A 106 -7.26 2.28 -0.40
C GLY A 106 -6.24 3.36 -0.02
N TYR A 107 -5.52 3.18 1.08
CA TYR A 107 -4.56 4.15 1.61
C TYR A 107 -3.12 3.66 1.38
N ASP A 108 -2.21 4.58 1.02
CA ASP A 108 -0.79 4.24 1.02
C ASP A 108 -0.26 4.06 2.46
N GLU A 109 0.89 3.40 2.62
CA GLU A 109 1.39 3.11 3.96
C GLU A 109 1.71 4.37 4.77
N LYS A 110 2.08 5.47 4.09
CA LYS A 110 2.36 6.73 4.77
C LYS A 110 1.09 7.26 5.44
N MET A 111 0.00 7.35 4.68
CA MET A 111 -1.30 7.81 5.17
C MET A 111 -1.84 6.87 6.26
N VAL A 112 -1.72 5.54 6.12
CA VAL A 112 -2.13 4.60 7.18
C VAL A 112 -1.38 4.89 8.48
N ARG A 113 -0.06 5.10 8.42
CA ARG A 113 0.74 5.38 9.62
C ARG A 113 0.34 6.71 10.27
N GLU A 114 0.11 7.75 9.46
CA GLU A 114 -0.36 9.07 9.96
C GLU A 114 -1.76 8.98 10.58
N MET A 115 -2.69 8.21 10.00
CA MET A 115 -4.07 8.06 10.50
C MET A 115 -4.20 7.17 11.74
N GLU A 116 -3.35 6.15 11.85
CA GLU A 116 -3.31 5.17 12.95
C GLU A 116 -2.26 5.52 14.02
N GLY A 117 -1.67 6.71 13.97
CA GLY A 117 -0.76 7.19 15.03
C GLY A 117 0.58 6.45 15.14
N LEU A 118 0.98 5.77 14.07
CA LEU A 118 2.22 5.00 13.99
C LEU A 118 3.38 5.91 13.57
N GLU A 119 4.58 5.61 14.06
CA GLU A 119 5.79 6.22 13.53
C GLU A 119 5.93 6.03 12.01
N ALA A 120 6.62 6.98 11.35
CA ALA A 120 6.78 7.00 9.90
C ALA A 120 7.47 5.74 9.33
N SER A 121 7.36 5.53 8.01
CA SER A 121 7.79 4.30 7.32
C SER A 121 9.27 3.90 7.50
N GLY A 122 10.14 4.83 7.93
CA GLY A 122 11.54 4.57 8.25
C GLY A 122 11.79 3.99 9.66
N SER A 123 10.77 3.96 10.52
CA SER A 123 10.82 3.47 11.91
C SER A 123 11.38 2.06 12.01
N THR A 124 12.00 1.72 13.15
CA THR A 124 12.35 0.33 13.50
C THR A 124 11.15 -0.61 13.46
N TYR A 125 9.92 -0.14 13.75
CA TYR A 125 8.70 -0.94 13.62
C TYR A 125 8.21 -0.96 12.17
N VAL A 126 8.49 -2.06 11.50
CA VAL A 126 8.47 -2.15 10.03
C VAL A 126 7.05 -2.30 9.47
N CYS A 127 6.15 -2.91 10.23
CA CYS A 127 4.82 -3.28 9.77
C CYS A 127 3.74 -2.33 10.29
N THR A 128 2.60 -2.29 9.60
CA THR A 128 1.36 -1.65 10.09
C THR A 128 0.37 -2.68 10.64
N LEU A 129 0.68 -3.97 10.52
CA LEU A 129 -0.20 -5.09 10.85
C LEU A 129 0.30 -5.90 12.04
N CYS A 130 1.62 -5.98 12.23
CA CYS A 130 2.26 -6.68 13.33
C CYS A 130 3.27 -5.78 14.06
N ASP A 131 3.80 -6.30 15.18
CA ASP A 131 4.72 -5.57 16.05
C ASP A 131 6.20 -5.77 15.77
N SER A 132 6.53 -6.58 14.76
CA SER A 132 7.90 -6.95 14.47
C SER A 132 8.77 -5.73 14.12
N THR A 133 9.96 -5.72 14.68
CA THR A 133 11.00 -4.76 14.30
C THR A 133 11.62 -5.14 12.96
N ARG A 134 12.34 -4.21 12.34
CA ARG A 134 13.03 -4.43 11.07
C ARG A 134 14.11 -5.52 11.16
N ALA A 135 14.79 -5.61 12.30
CA ALA A 135 15.81 -6.63 12.53
C ALA A 135 15.15 -8.01 12.69
N GLU A 136 14.13 -8.14 13.54
CA GLU A 136 13.38 -9.39 13.75
C GLU A 136 12.73 -9.87 12.44
N ALA A 137 12.08 -8.97 11.70
CA ALA A 137 11.46 -9.28 10.42
C ALA A 137 12.46 -9.68 9.33
N SER A 138 13.74 -9.32 9.46
CA SER A 138 14.80 -9.79 8.55
C SER A 138 15.34 -11.18 8.91
N GLN A 139 15.26 -11.56 10.20
CA GLN A 139 15.68 -12.87 10.68
C GLN A 139 14.60 -13.93 10.43
N ASN A 140 13.34 -13.59 10.72
CA ASN A 140 12.17 -14.40 10.41
C ASN A 140 11.26 -13.59 9.48
N MET A 141 11.22 -13.95 8.20
CA MET A 141 10.52 -13.14 7.18
C MET A 141 9.06 -13.53 6.96
N VAL A 142 8.67 -14.78 7.27
CA VAL A 142 7.40 -15.37 6.80
C VAL A 142 6.43 -15.70 7.93
N LEU A 143 6.90 -15.91 9.16
CA LEU A 143 6.05 -16.35 10.25
C LEU A 143 5.71 -15.17 11.17
N HIS A 144 4.62 -14.47 10.84
CA HIS A 144 4.05 -13.39 11.63
C HIS A 144 2.52 -13.43 11.55
N SER A 145 1.85 -13.02 12.61
CA SER A 145 0.39 -12.82 12.63
C SER A 145 0.03 -11.35 12.62
N ILE A 146 -1.16 -11.03 12.12
CA ILE A 146 -1.74 -9.69 12.31
C ILE A 146 -2.17 -9.56 13.77
N THR A 147 -1.75 -8.46 14.40
CA THR A 147 -2.03 -8.16 15.81
C THR A 147 -2.65 -6.78 15.94
N ARG A 148 -2.09 -5.77 15.25
CA ARG A 148 -2.55 -4.39 15.36
C ARG A 148 -3.96 -4.19 14.85
N SER A 149 -4.73 -3.43 15.62
CA SER A 149 -6.06 -2.93 15.26
C SER A 149 -6.21 -1.47 15.72
N HIS A 150 -7.25 -0.80 15.21
CA HIS A 150 -7.53 0.59 15.58
C HIS A 150 -7.80 0.77 17.09
N GLU A 151 -8.57 -0.16 17.67
CA GLU A 151 -8.88 -0.16 19.11
C GLU A 151 -7.62 -0.35 19.95
N GLU A 152 -6.79 -1.33 19.59
CA GLU A 152 -5.52 -1.56 20.28
C GLU A 152 -4.56 -0.36 20.15
N ASN A 153 -4.50 0.30 18.99
CA ASN A 153 -3.67 1.49 18.83
C ASN A 153 -4.16 2.66 19.71
N LEU A 154 -5.48 2.81 19.93
CA LEU A 154 -6.02 3.80 20.85
C LEU A 154 -5.57 3.52 22.29
N GLU A 155 -5.64 2.25 22.72
CA GLU A 155 -5.19 1.83 24.05
C GLU A 155 -3.68 2.04 24.23
N ARG A 156 -2.88 1.64 23.24
CA ARG A 156 -1.43 1.85 23.21
C ARG A 156 -1.07 3.33 23.30
N TYR A 157 -1.82 4.20 22.62
CA TYR A 157 -1.62 5.64 22.74
C TYR A 157 -1.92 6.16 24.15
N GLU A 158 -2.96 5.66 24.83
CA GLU A 158 -3.23 6.10 26.21
C GLU A 158 -2.13 5.62 27.17
N ILE A 159 -1.53 4.45 26.95
CA ILE A 159 -0.32 4.00 27.67
C ILE A 159 0.86 4.93 27.38
N TRP A 160 1.12 5.26 26.11
CA TRP A 160 2.17 6.21 25.71
C TRP A 160 1.99 7.58 26.39
N ARG A 161 0.77 8.12 26.38
CA ARG A 161 0.45 9.44 26.92
C ARG A 161 0.53 9.50 28.45
N THR A 162 0.08 8.46 29.13
CA THR A 162 0.00 8.43 30.60
C THR A 162 1.27 7.89 31.27
N ASN A 163 2.07 7.11 30.54
CA ASN A 163 3.26 6.42 31.03
C ASN A 163 3.07 5.84 32.45
N PRO A 164 2.12 4.90 32.64
CA PRO A 164 1.73 4.43 33.97
C PRO A 164 2.86 3.67 34.70
N PHE A 165 3.87 3.21 33.95
CA PHE A 165 5.03 2.48 34.48
C PHE A 165 6.26 3.36 34.70
N SER A 166 6.17 4.67 34.41
CA SER A 166 7.29 5.62 34.53
C SER A 166 8.56 5.16 33.79
N GLU A 167 8.38 4.54 32.63
CA GLU A 167 9.45 4.05 31.78
C GLU A 167 10.21 5.19 31.10
N SER A 168 11.46 4.95 30.74
CA SER A 168 12.20 5.86 29.86
C SER A 168 11.57 5.93 28.46
N ALA A 169 11.97 6.92 27.66
CA ALA A 169 11.42 7.11 26.32
C ALA A 169 11.59 5.86 25.42
N ASP A 170 12.74 5.21 25.48
CA ASP A 170 13.03 4.03 24.65
C ASP A 170 12.26 2.78 25.10
N GLU A 171 12.16 2.57 26.42
CA GLU A 171 11.37 1.47 27.01
C GLU A 171 9.88 1.65 26.72
N LEU A 172 9.35 2.86 26.91
CA LEU A 172 7.95 3.16 26.63
C LEU A 172 7.62 3.01 25.14
N ARG A 173 8.51 3.50 24.27
CA ARG A 173 8.40 3.34 22.81
C ARG A 173 8.37 1.86 22.42
N ASP A 174 9.17 1.03 23.08
CA ASP A 174 9.12 -0.41 22.86
C ASP A 174 7.85 -1.07 23.40
N ARG A 175 7.37 -0.66 24.58
CA ARG A 175 6.10 -1.15 25.14
C ARG A 175 4.93 -0.92 24.19
N VAL A 176 4.84 0.27 23.61
CA VAL A 176 3.72 0.65 22.70
C VAL A 176 4.00 0.33 21.23
N LYS A 177 5.16 -0.28 20.93
CA LYS A 177 5.59 -0.72 19.60
C LYS A 177 5.51 0.39 18.53
N GLY A 178 5.87 1.62 18.91
CA GLY A 178 5.93 2.78 18.03
C GLY A 178 4.59 3.46 17.73
N VAL A 179 3.58 3.30 18.60
CA VAL A 179 2.39 4.17 18.63
C VAL A 179 2.71 5.41 19.46
N SER A 180 2.87 6.56 18.80
CA SER A 180 3.30 7.81 19.47
C SER A 180 2.33 8.97 19.27
N ALA A 181 1.29 8.78 18.46
CA ALA A 181 0.23 9.76 18.24
C ALA A 181 -1.14 9.07 18.37
N LYS A 182 -2.19 9.85 18.62
CA LYS A 182 -3.54 9.30 18.78
C LYS A 182 -4.10 8.92 17.41
N PRO A 183 -4.50 7.66 17.18
CA PRO A 183 -5.26 7.29 15.98
C PRO A 183 -6.52 8.14 15.84
N PHE A 184 -6.79 8.65 14.64
CA PHE A 184 -7.98 9.49 14.41
C PHE A 184 -9.02 8.82 13.50
N MET A 185 -8.59 7.98 12.56
CA MET A 185 -9.47 7.27 11.63
C MET A 185 -9.10 5.80 11.57
N GLU A 186 -10.06 4.94 11.87
CA GLU A 186 -9.93 3.49 11.74
C GLU A 186 -9.73 3.07 10.28
N THR A 187 -8.69 2.27 10.08
CA THR A 187 -8.33 1.62 8.82
C THR A 187 -8.48 0.11 8.93
N GLN A 188 -8.80 -0.56 7.83
CA GLN A 188 -8.82 -2.02 7.81
C GLN A 188 -7.36 -2.51 7.79
N PRO A 189 -6.95 -3.45 8.66
CA PRO A 189 -5.59 -3.99 8.68
C PRO A 189 -5.33 -4.86 7.43
N THR A 190 -4.97 -4.24 6.32
CA THR A 190 -4.76 -4.86 5.00
C THR A 190 -3.50 -4.32 4.31
N LEU A 191 -3.29 -4.74 3.06
CA LEU A 191 -2.18 -4.33 2.20
C LEU A 191 -2.70 -3.59 0.96
N ASP A 192 -2.10 -2.45 0.62
CA ASP A 192 -2.39 -1.81 -0.66
C ASP A 192 -1.60 -2.45 -1.81
N ALA A 193 -2.34 -3.01 -2.78
CA ALA A 193 -1.76 -3.78 -3.87
C ALA A 193 -0.90 -2.93 -4.83
N LEU A 194 -1.26 -1.66 -5.06
CA LEU A 194 -0.52 -0.77 -5.97
C LEU A 194 0.84 -0.37 -5.40
N HIS A 195 0.86 0.17 -4.20
CA HIS A 195 2.10 0.61 -3.56
C HIS A 195 2.98 -0.57 -3.15
N CYS A 196 2.40 -1.73 -2.86
CA CYS A 196 3.14 -3.00 -2.72
C CYS A 196 3.91 -3.34 -4.01
N ASP A 197 3.24 -3.34 -5.16
CA ASP A 197 3.88 -3.59 -6.46
C ASP A 197 5.02 -2.60 -6.75
N ILE A 198 4.79 -1.31 -6.48
CA ILE A 198 5.80 -0.26 -6.71
C ILE A 198 6.98 -0.41 -5.74
N GLY A 199 6.71 -0.70 -4.48
CA GLY A 199 7.71 -0.92 -3.43
C GLY A 199 8.59 -2.12 -3.75
N ASN A 200 7.98 -3.26 -4.07
CA ASN A 200 8.70 -4.49 -4.43
C ASN A 200 9.49 -4.31 -5.74
N ALA A 201 8.92 -3.69 -6.77
CA ALA A 201 9.65 -3.39 -8.01
C ALA A 201 10.85 -2.45 -7.80
N THR A 202 10.70 -1.48 -6.90
CA THR A 202 11.82 -0.60 -6.51
C THR A 202 12.92 -1.37 -5.80
N GLU A 203 12.57 -2.36 -4.98
CA GLU A 203 13.54 -3.21 -4.30
C GLU A 203 14.26 -4.16 -5.26
N PHE A 204 13.53 -4.79 -6.20
CA PHE A 204 14.13 -5.58 -7.27
C PHE A 204 15.04 -4.74 -8.17
N TYR A 205 14.65 -3.50 -8.50
CA TYR A 205 15.49 -2.58 -9.25
C TYR A 205 16.83 -2.28 -8.54
N LYS A 206 16.85 -2.24 -7.20
CA LYS A 206 18.09 -2.13 -6.42
C LYS A 206 18.89 -3.43 -6.43
N ILE A 207 18.23 -4.59 -6.29
CA ILE A 207 18.88 -5.90 -6.43
C ILE A 207 19.58 -5.98 -7.80
N PHE A 208 18.89 -5.63 -8.89
CA PHE A 208 19.48 -5.63 -10.23
C PHE A 208 20.73 -4.74 -10.34
N GLN A 209 20.73 -3.55 -9.73
CA GLN A 209 21.93 -2.70 -9.68
C GLN A 209 23.08 -3.36 -8.91
N ASP A 210 22.76 -3.97 -7.77
CA ASP A 210 23.74 -4.59 -6.89
C ASP A 210 24.37 -5.84 -7.53
N GLU A 211 23.58 -6.62 -8.29
CA GLU A 211 24.05 -7.81 -9.01
C GLU A 211 24.91 -7.47 -10.23
N ILE A 212 24.61 -6.39 -10.95
CA ILE A 212 25.49 -5.85 -12.01
C ILE A 212 26.84 -5.42 -11.42
N GLY A 213 26.82 -4.90 -10.19
CA GLY A 213 28.01 -4.42 -9.49
C GLY A 213 28.79 -5.47 -8.70
N GLU A 214 28.28 -6.70 -8.63
CA GLU A 214 28.78 -7.78 -7.77
C GLU A 214 28.96 -7.33 -6.31
N MET A 215 27.94 -6.66 -5.77
CA MET A 215 27.94 -6.11 -4.40
C MET A 215 28.27 -7.14 -3.31
N TYR A 216 27.97 -8.42 -3.55
CA TYR A 216 28.29 -9.50 -2.62
C TYR A 216 29.81 -9.73 -2.45
N LEU A 217 30.64 -9.25 -3.38
CA LEU A 217 32.11 -9.29 -3.28
C LEU A 217 32.74 -7.99 -2.76
N LYS A 218 31.97 -6.89 -2.74
CA LYS A 218 32.47 -5.53 -2.46
C LYS A 218 31.82 -4.97 -1.20
N THR A 219 32.62 -4.67 -0.19
CA THR A 219 32.10 -4.23 1.12
C THR A 219 31.61 -2.78 1.15
N ASN A 220 32.04 -1.88 0.25
CA ASN A 220 31.53 -0.49 0.17
C ASN A 220 31.91 0.20 -1.16
N PRO A 221 31.14 0.05 -2.25
CA PRO A 221 31.43 0.78 -3.48
C PRO A 221 31.14 2.28 -3.31
N ASN A 222 31.87 3.09 -4.07
CA ASN A 222 31.68 4.53 -4.04
C ASN A 222 30.42 4.96 -4.82
N ARG A 223 30.04 6.23 -4.68
CA ARG A 223 28.84 6.79 -5.30
C ARG A 223 28.90 6.75 -6.84
N GLU A 224 30.09 6.89 -7.42
CA GLU A 224 30.27 6.86 -8.87
C GLU A 224 30.06 5.47 -9.44
N GLU A 225 30.58 4.42 -8.79
CA GLU A 225 30.37 3.03 -9.18
C GLU A 225 28.88 2.68 -9.18
N ARG A 226 28.16 3.03 -8.10
CA ARG A 226 26.70 2.83 -8.04
C ARG A 226 25.96 3.58 -9.15
N ARG A 227 26.41 4.78 -9.52
CA ARG A 227 25.85 5.56 -10.63
C ARG A 227 26.14 4.87 -11.99
N ARG A 228 27.33 4.29 -12.17
CA ARG A 228 27.69 3.53 -13.38
C ARG A 228 26.80 2.28 -13.53
N TRP A 229 26.58 1.52 -12.46
CA TRP A 229 25.72 0.33 -12.51
C TRP A 229 24.26 0.68 -12.82
N ARG A 230 23.72 1.73 -12.20
CA ARG A 230 22.39 2.25 -12.54
C ARG A 230 22.30 2.66 -14.01
N SER A 231 23.29 3.40 -14.50
CA SER A 231 23.31 3.82 -15.91
C SER A 231 23.40 2.63 -16.87
N ALA A 232 24.12 1.56 -16.52
CA ALA A 232 24.20 0.35 -17.32
C ALA A 232 22.85 -0.37 -17.37
N LEU A 233 22.21 -0.56 -16.21
CA LEU A 233 20.86 -1.14 -16.09
C LEU A 233 19.85 -0.35 -16.93
N ASP A 234 19.81 0.97 -16.77
CA ASP A 234 18.91 1.87 -17.48
C ASP A 234 19.10 1.83 -19.00
N LYS A 235 20.36 1.76 -19.46
CA LYS A 235 20.69 1.66 -20.89
C LYS A 235 20.18 0.34 -21.47
N GLN A 236 20.34 -0.75 -20.72
CA GLN A 236 19.95 -2.09 -21.15
C GLN A 236 18.42 -2.26 -21.18
N LEU A 237 17.72 -1.83 -20.11
CA LEU A 237 16.25 -1.81 -20.06
C LEU A 237 15.65 -0.91 -21.15
N ARG A 238 16.28 0.22 -21.47
CA ARG A 238 15.85 1.06 -22.61
C ARG A 238 16.01 0.34 -23.94
N LYS A 239 17.16 -0.33 -24.17
CA LYS A 239 17.49 -0.99 -25.44
C LYS A 239 16.52 -2.13 -25.73
N LYS A 240 16.36 -3.05 -24.78
CA LYS A 240 15.65 -4.32 -24.93
C LYS A 240 14.17 -4.21 -24.53
N MET A 241 13.89 -3.65 -23.36
CA MET A 241 12.52 -3.57 -22.83
C MET A 241 11.77 -2.30 -23.23
N LYS A 242 12.41 -1.32 -23.91
CA LYS A 242 11.84 0.01 -24.22
C LYS A 242 11.36 0.75 -22.97
N LEU A 243 12.08 0.60 -21.86
CA LEU A 243 11.81 1.30 -20.60
C LEU A 243 12.68 2.56 -20.50
N LYS A 244 12.05 3.73 -20.44
CA LYS A 244 12.76 4.99 -20.18
C LYS A 244 13.02 5.10 -18.67
N PRO A 245 14.24 5.47 -18.23
CA PRO A 245 14.53 5.72 -16.82
C PRO A 245 13.53 6.71 -16.22
N VAL A 246 13.10 6.43 -14.99
CA VAL A 246 12.13 7.23 -14.26
C VAL A 246 12.76 7.77 -12.99
N MET A 247 12.37 8.98 -12.59
CA MET A 247 12.85 9.57 -11.32
C MET A 247 12.21 8.86 -10.12
N ARG A 248 10.90 8.60 -10.19
CA ARG A 248 10.14 7.82 -9.21
C ARG A 248 9.49 6.64 -9.92
N MET A 249 9.64 5.45 -9.34
CA MET A 249 9.00 4.24 -9.83
C MET A 249 7.48 4.42 -9.84
N ASN A 250 6.82 4.14 -10.96
CA ASN A 250 5.37 4.16 -11.09
C ASN A 250 4.85 2.76 -11.41
N GLY A 251 3.53 2.54 -11.22
CA GLY A 251 2.92 1.23 -11.43
C GLY A 251 3.10 0.65 -12.84
N ASN A 252 3.13 1.51 -13.88
CA ASN A 252 3.35 1.05 -15.26
C ASN A 252 4.78 0.52 -15.46
N TYR A 253 5.78 1.21 -14.91
CA TYR A 253 7.17 0.76 -14.96
C TYR A 253 7.32 -0.53 -14.13
N ALA A 254 6.77 -0.57 -12.92
CA ALA A 254 6.79 -1.74 -12.05
C ALA A 254 6.23 -2.99 -12.76
N ARG A 255 5.05 -2.88 -13.40
CA ARG A 255 4.46 -3.98 -14.17
C ARG A 255 5.34 -4.49 -15.31
N ARG A 256 6.08 -3.61 -15.97
CA ARG A 256 6.96 -3.99 -17.09
C ARG A 256 8.33 -4.51 -16.63
N LEU A 257 8.79 -4.09 -15.45
CA LEU A 257 10.04 -4.54 -14.86
C LEU A 257 9.90 -5.91 -14.19
N MET A 258 8.75 -6.18 -13.57
CA MET A 258 8.50 -7.42 -12.84
C MET A 258 7.98 -8.51 -13.78
N THR A 259 8.84 -8.98 -14.70
CA THR A 259 8.54 -10.03 -15.67
C THR A 259 9.75 -10.96 -15.89
N ARG A 260 9.50 -12.18 -16.40
CA ARG A 260 10.56 -13.12 -16.80
C ARG A 260 11.49 -12.52 -17.86
N GLU A 261 10.90 -11.84 -18.85
CA GLU A 261 11.68 -11.19 -19.92
C GLU A 261 12.62 -10.12 -19.37
N ALA A 262 12.15 -9.29 -18.43
CA ALA A 262 12.97 -8.24 -17.84
C ALA A 262 14.15 -8.81 -17.05
N VAL A 263 13.97 -9.89 -16.28
CA VAL A 263 15.08 -10.50 -15.53
C VAL A 263 16.10 -11.15 -16.45
N GLU A 264 15.70 -11.74 -17.59
CA GLU A 264 16.65 -12.25 -18.59
C GLU A 264 17.50 -11.12 -19.18
N VAL A 265 16.88 -9.98 -19.50
CA VAL A 265 17.58 -8.78 -19.99
C VAL A 265 18.61 -8.27 -18.98
N VAL A 266 18.30 -8.34 -17.68
CA VAL A 266 19.23 -8.00 -16.60
C VAL A 266 20.34 -9.04 -16.47
N CYS A 267 20.03 -10.33 -16.61
CA CYS A 267 21.01 -11.41 -16.53
C CYS A 267 22.11 -11.29 -17.59
N GLU A 268 21.84 -10.69 -18.76
CA GLU A 268 22.88 -10.36 -19.76
C GLU A 268 24.02 -9.48 -19.20
N LEU A 269 23.76 -8.72 -18.12
CA LEU A 269 24.74 -7.83 -17.48
C LEU A 269 25.39 -8.43 -16.23
N VAL A 270 24.84 -9.50 -15.66
CA VAL A 270 25.34 -10.11 -14.42
C VAL A 270 26.48 -11.07 -14.78
N PRO A 271 27.67 -11.00 -14.16
CA PRO A 271 28.80 -11.84 -14.57
C PRO A 271 28.66 -13.33 -14.22
N SER A 272 28.32 -13.67 -12.97
CA SER A 272 28.22 -15.05 -12.49
C SER A 272 26.94 -15.75 -12.94
N GLU A 273 27.07 -16.98 -13.46
CA GLU A 273 25.93 -17.79 -13.88
C GLU A 273 25.11 -18.30 -12.69
N GLU A 274 25.74 -18.56 -11.55
CA GLU A 274 25.06 -18.89 -10.30
C GLU A 274 24.15 -17.75 -9.85
N ARG A 275 24.63 -16.50 -9.91
CA ARG A 275 23.84 -15.31 -9.59
C ARG A 275 22.68 -15.10 -10.56
N ARG A 276 22.89 -15.34 -11.86
CA ARG A 276 21.80 -15.30 -12.87
C ARG A 276 20.71 -16.31 -12.55
N LYS A 277 21.07 -17.55 -12.23
CA LYS A 277 20.10 -18.59 -11.83
C LYS A 277 19.31 -18.17 -10.59
N ALA A 278 19.98 -17.63 -9.58
CA ALA A 278 19.32 -17.13 -8.37
C ALA A 278 18.34 -15.97 -8.66
N LEU A 279 18.71 -15.03 -9.53
CA LEU A 279 17.81 -13.93 -9.91
C LEU A 279 16.58 -14.42 -10.68
N ARG A 280 16.76 -15.40 -11.57
CA ARG A 280 15.65 -16.05 -12.29
C ARG A 280 14.71 -16.76 -11.33
N GLU A 281 15.25 -17.55 -10.40
CA GLU A 281 14.47 -18.24 -9.36
C GLU A 281 13.70 -17.23 -8.48
N LEU A 282 14.36 -16.16 -8.05
CA LEU A 282 13.74 -15.10 -7.25
C LEU A 282 12.56 -14.44 -8.00
N MET A 283 12.76 -14.08 -9.27
CA MET A 283 11.70 -13.49 -10.09
C MET A 283 10.57 -14.49 -10.34
N GLU A 284 10.90 -15.77 -10.59
CA GLU A 284 9.90 -16.81 -10.80
C GLU A 284 9.00 -16.99 -9.58
N LEU A 285 9.58 -17.11 -8.39
CA LEU A 285 8.83 -17.20 -7.13
C LEU A 285 7.96 -15.95 -6.93
N TYR A 286 8.50 -14.75 -7.19
CA TYR A 286 7.70 -13.52 -7.13
C TYR A 286 6.49 -13.57 -8.06
N LEU A 287 6.68 -14.01 -9.31
CA LEU A 287 5.60 -14.10 -10.30
C LEU A 287 4.56 -15.17 -9.96
N GLN A 288 4.94 -16.24 -9.26
CA GLN A 288 3.99 -17.24 -8.75
C GLN A 288 3.15 -16.68 -7.59
N MET A 289 3.70 -15.80 -6.77
CA MET A 289 2.97 -15.21 -5.63
C MET A 289 2.14 -13.99 -6.04
N LYS A 290 2.61 -13.19 -6.99
CA LYS A 290 2.04 -11.89 -7.37
C LYS A 290 0.54 -11.89 -7.69
N PRO A 291 -0.03 -12.88 -8.40
CA PRO A 291 -1.46 -12.91 -8.69
C PRO A 291 -2.32 -12.90 -7.43
N VAL A 292 -1.84 -13.47 -6.32
CA VAL A 292 -2.65 -13.66 -5.10
C VAL A 292 -3.06 -12.33 -4.46
N TRP A 293 -2.16 -11.35 -4.38
CA TRP A 293 -2.50 -10.02 -3.87
C TRP A 293 -3.02 -9.05 -4.94
N ARG A 294 -3.00 -9.45 -6.22
CA ARG A 294 -3.42 -8.59 -7.34
C ARG A 294 -4.76 -8.93 -7.95
N SER A 295 -5.16 -10.20 -7.92
CA SER A 295 -6.43 -10.61 -8.50
C SER A 295 -7.60 -10.04 -7.72
N THR A 296 -8.72 -9.86 -8.41
CA THR A 296 -9.96 -9.43 -7.78
C THR A 296 -10.54 -10.55 -6.91
N CYS A 297 -10.43 -11.82 -7.31
CA CYS A 297 -10.87 -12.98 -6.53
C CYS A 297 -9.85 -14.13 -6.63
N PRO A 298 -8.76 -14.11 -5.83
CA PRO A 298 -7.67 -15.08 -5.95
C PRO A 298 -8.12 -16.55 -5.82
N ALA A 299 -9.13 -16.85 -5.00
CA ALA A 299 -9.70 -18.19 -4.84
C ALA A 299 -10.32 -18.76 -6.13
N LYS A 300 -10.74 -17.90 -7.08
CA LYS A 300 -11.28 -18.32 -8.38
C LYS A 300 -10.27 -18.15 -9.51
N ASP A 301 -9.55 -17.03 -9.49
CA ASP A 301 -8.70 -16.62 -10.61
C ASP A 301 -7.32 -17.30 -10.60
N CYS A 302 -6.80 -17.64 -9.41
CA CYS A 302 -5.48 -18.24 -9.22
C CYS A 302 -5.40 -19.16 -7.98
N PRO A 303 -6.26 -20.20 -7.89
CA PRO A 303 -6.37 -21.05 -6.71
C PRO A 303 -5.08 -21.82 -6.39
N ASP A 304 -4.36 -22.29 -7.42
CA ASP A 304 -3.11 -23.04 -7.23
C ASP A 304 -2.01 -22.14 -6.61
N GLN A 305 -1.90 -20.90 -7.08
CA GLN A 305 -0.96 -19.92 -6.54
C GLN A 305 -1.33 -19.54 -5.10
N LEU A 306 -2.62 -19.38 -4.81
CA LEU A 306 -3.12 -19.11 -3.44
C LEU A 306 -2.74 -20.27 -2.50
N CYS A 307 -3.04 -21.50 -2.89
CA CYS A 307 -2.73 -22.70 -2.09
C CYS A 307 -1.21 -22.86 -1.83
N ARG A 308 -0.37 -22.53 -2.81
CA ARG A 308 1.09 -22.65 -2.72
C ARG A 308 1.78 -21.41 -2.14
N TYR A 309 1.05 -20.37 -1.74
CA TYR A 309 1.63 -19.09 -1.37
C TYR A 309 2.61 -19.20 -0.20
N SER A 310 2.23 -19.90 0.87
CA SER A 310 3.07 -20.07 2.07
C SER A 310 4.38 -20.81 1.76
N PHE A 311 4.31 -21.85 0.92
CA PHE A 311 5.51 -22.56 0.46
C PHE A 311 6.41 -21.67 -0.42
N ASN A 312 5.82 -20.95 -1.37
CA ASN A 312 6.58 -20.07 -2.27
C ASN A 312 7.23 -18.90 -1.52
N SER A 313 6.54 -18.33 -0.53
CA SER A 313 7.08 -17.24 0.30
C SER A 313 8.20 -17.72 1.22
N GLN A 314 8.09 -18.93 1.78
CA GLN A 314 9.19 -19.58 2.51
C GLN A 314 10.41 -19.75 1.62
N ARG A 315 10.25 -20.33 0.43
CA ARG A 315 11.35 -20.52 -0.52
C ARG A 315 11.97 -19.18 -0.97
N PHE A 316 11.14 -18.16 -1.17
CA PHE A 316 11.59 -16.82 -1.50
C PHE A 316 12.45 -16.23 -0.37
N ALA A 317 11.98 -16.33 0.87
CA ALA A 317 12.71 -15.86 2.06
C ALA A 317 14.03 -16.61 2.28
N GLU A 318 14.06 -17.93 2.06
CA GLU A 318 15.31 -18.72 2.09
C GLU A 318 16.33 -18.21 1.07
N LEU A 319 15.88 -17.91 -0.15
CA LEU A 319 16.77 -17.38 -1.18
C LEU A 319 17.31 -16.00 -0.80
N LEU A 320 16.49 -15.16 -0.16
CA LEU A 320 16.93 -13.87 0.37
C LEU A 320 17.95 -14.01 1.50
N SER A 321 17.70 -14.90 2.47
CA SER A 321 18.53 -15.07 3.66
C SER A 321 19.84 -15.81 3.40
N THR A 322 19.93 -16.53 2.28
CA THR A 322 21.14 -17.24 1.83
C THR A 322 21.87 -16.43 0.75
N THR A 323 21.34 -16.44 -0.47
CA THR A 323 21.98 -15.90 -1.66
C THR A 323 22.04 -14.37 -1.67
N PHE A 324 21.04 -13.70 -1.09
CA PHE A 324 21.00 -12.23 -1.01
C PHE A 324 21.27 -11.69 0.40
N LYS A 325 21.89 -12.50 1.29
CA LYS A 325 22.14 -12.12 2.68
C LYS A 325 22.88 -10.80 2.83
N TYR A 326 23.86 -10.54 1.96
CA TYR A 326 24.64 -9.29 1.94
C TYR A 326 23.77 -8.02 1.91
N ARG A 327 22.53 -8.13 1.39
CA ARG A 327 21.56 -7.04 1.32
C ARG A 327 20.53 -7.09 2.43
N TYR A 328 20.14 -8.26 2.91
CA TYR A 328 19.04 -8.44 3.86
C TYR A 328 19.47 -8.78 5.29
N ASP A 329 20.77 -8.73 5.59
CA ASP A 329 21.28 -8.88 6.95
C ASP A 329 20.85 -7.70 7.83
N GLY A 330 19.96 -7.96 8.79
CA GLY A 330 19.42 -6.97 9.73
C GLY A 330 18.42 -5.97 9.14
N LYS A 331 18.00 -6.13 7.87
CA LYS A 331 17.03 -5.21 7.24
C LYS A 331 16.15 -5.85 6.18
N ILE A 332 14.91 -5.38 6.11
CA ILE A 332 13.92 -5.71 5.08
C ILE A 332 13.07 -4.46 4.80
N THR A 333 12.51 -4.34 3.59
CA THR A 333 11.58 -3.25 3.25
C THR A 333 10.17 -3.57 3.77
N ASN A 334 9.40 -2.52 4.07
CA ASN A 334 8.07 -2.68 4.68
C ASN A 334 7.12 -3.51 3.81
N TYR A 335 7.05 -3.20 2.51
CA TYR A 335 6.20 -3.96 1.59
C TYR A 335 6.68 -5.39 1.38
N LEU A 336 7.98 -5.63 1.29
CA LEU A 336 8.50 -6.99 1.12
C LEU A 336 8.18 -7.87 2.34
N HIS A 337 8.32 -7.32 3.55
CA HIS A 337 7.88 -7.99 4.77
C HIS A 337 6.38 -8.30 4.73
N LYS A 338 5.52 -7.30 4.44
CA LYS A 338 4.07 -7.54 4.39
C LYS A 338 3.67 -8.57 3.32
N THR A 339 4.33 -8.56 2.15
CA THR A 339 4.10 -9.55 1.08
C THR A 339 4.44 -10.96 1.53
N LEU A 340 5.57 -11.15 2.22
CA LEU A 340 6.03 -12.47 2.63
C LEU A 340 5.31 -13.01 3.86
N ALA A 341 4.80 -12.13 4.74
CA ALA A 341 4.25 -12.54 6.03
C ALA A 341 2.72 -12.59 6.09
N HIS A 342 2.02 -11.62 5.49
CA HIS A 342 0.60 -11.38 5.83
C HIS A 342 -0.40 -11.63 4.70
N VAL A 343 0.07 -11.84 3.46
CA VAL A 343 -0.85 -12.03 2.33
C VAL A 343 -1.82 -13.20 2.50
N PRO A 344 -1.39 -14.41 2.96
CA PRO A 344 -2.33 -15.52 3.18
C PRO A 344 -3.45 -15.17 4.15
N GLU A 345 -3.10 -14.64 5.33
CA GLU A 345 -4.05 -14.27 6.39
C GLU A 345 -5.04 -13.21 5.92
N ILE A 346 -4.57 -12.18 5.19
CA ILE A 346 -5.44 -11.13 4.65
C ILE A 346 -6.41 -11.71 3.61
N VAL A 347 -5.93 -12.56 2.70
CA VAL A 347 -6.78 -13.14 1.64
C VAL A 347 -7.80 -14.10 2.23
N GLU A 348 -7.43 -14.90 3.22
CA GLU A 348 -8.37 -15.78 3.93
C GLU A 348 -9.47 -14.98 4.64
N ARG A 349 -9.10 -13.90 5.32
CA ARG A 349 -10.04 -13.03 6.06
C ARG A 349 -10.93 -12.19 5.14
N ASP A 350 -10.35 -11.58 4.10
CA ASP A 350 -11.00 -10.54 3.29
C ASP A 350 -11.52 -11.05 1.94
N GLY A 351 -11.14 -12.28 1.56
CA GLY A 351 -11.39 -12.91 0.26
C GLY A 351 -10.54 -12.36 -0.89
N SER A 352 -10.00 -11.14 -0.75
CA SER A 352 -9.20 -10.46 -1.78
C SER A 352 -8.37 -9.33 -1.19
N ILE A 353 -7.27 -9.00 -1.87
CA ILE A 353 -6.47 -7.78 -1.63
C ILE A 353 -6.60 -6.84 -2.84
N GLY A 354 -6.45 -7.36 -4.06
CA GLY A 354 -6.41 -6.57 -5.28
C GLY A 354 -7.71 -5.83 -5.60
N ALA A 355 -8.85 -6.35 -5.14
CA ALA A 355 -10.14 -5.67 -5.25
C ALA A 355 -10.25 -4.41 -4.36
N TRP A 356 -9.43 -4.32 -3.32
CA TRP A 356 -9.45 -3.29 -2.29
C TRP A 356 -8.31 -2.29 -2.40
N ALA A 357 -7.60 -2.31 -3.54
CA ALA A 357 -6.42 -1.50 -3.79
C ALA A 357 -6.74 0.00 -3.95
N SER A 358 -5.72 0.83 -3.77
CA SER A 358 -5.78 2.28 -4.03
C SER A 358 -5.89 2.65 -5.51
N GLU A 359 -5.84 1.70 -6.46
CA GLU A 359 -5.78 1.98 -7.90
C GLU A 359 -6.96 2.79 -8.43
N GLY A 360 -8.19 2.47 -8.01
CA GLY A 360 -9.39 3.22 -8.40
C GLY A 360 -9.32 4.67 -7.91
N ASN A 361 -8.84 4.86 -6.68
CA ASN A 361 -8.61 6.18 -6.13
C ASN A 361 -7.49 6.90 -6.90
N GLU A 362 -6.30 6.34 -7.04
CA GLU A 362 -5.18 6.97 -7.76
C GLU A 362 -5.53 7.32 -9.21
N SER A 363 -6.33 6.49 -9.89
CA SER A 363 -6.83 6.79 -11.24
C SER A 363 -7.75 8.02 -11.26
N GLY A 364 -8.56 8.21 -10.22
CA GLY A 364 -9.37 9.42 -10.00
C GLY A 364 -8.55 10.71 -9.91
N ASN A 365 -7.28 10.66 -9.48
CA ASN A 365 -6.41 11.85 -9.46
C ASN A 365 -6.15 12.41 -10.87
N LYS A 366 -6.18 11.56 -11.90
CA LYS A 366 -6.10 11.99 -13.30
C LYS A 366 -7.35 12.78 -13.72
N LEU A 367 -8.53 12.35 -13.27
CA LEU A 367 -9.79 13.05 -13.52
C LEU A 367 -9.81 14.40 -12.81
N PHE A 368 -9.42 14.45 -11.53
CA PHE A 368 -9.33 15.71 -10.77
C PHE A 368 -8.50 16.76 -11.51
N ARG A 369 -7.30 16.41 -11.98
CA ARG A 369 -6.44 17.34 -12.74
C ARG A 369 -7.09 17.81 -14.05
N ARG A 370 -7.80 16.92 -14.74
CA ARG A 370 -8.49 17.24 -15.99
C ARG A 370 -9.68 18.16 -15.75
N PHE A 371 -10.54 17.83 -14.79
CA PHE A 371 -11.74 18.61 -14.46
C PHE A 371 -11.38 19.99 -13.93
N ARG A 372 -10.41 20.08 -13.00
CA ARG A 372 -9.90 21.37 -12.52
C ARG A 372 -9.41 22.29 -13.64
N LYS A 373 -8.87 21.72 -14.73
CA LYS A 373 -8.36 22.48 -15.87
C LYS A 373 -9.43 22.80 -16.92
N MET A 374 -10.32 21.86 -17.21
CA MET A 374 -11.20 21.90 -18.39
C MET A 374 -12.68 22.08 -18.06
N ASN A 375 -13.08 21.86 -16.81
CA ASN A 375 -14.48 21.77 -16.39
C ASN A 375 -14.80 22.60 -15.14
N ALA A 376 -13.81 23.27 -14.55
CA ALA A 376 -14.01 24.15 -13.41
C ALA A 376 -13.79 25.62 -13.78
N ARG A 377 -14.48 26.53 -13.10
CA ARG A 377 -14.17 27.95 -13.14
C ARG A 377 -12.78 28.17 -12.54
N GLN A 378 -11.99 29.02 -13.19
CA GLN A 378 -10.58 29.24 -12.85
C GLN A 378 -10.41 30.26 -11.71
N SER A 379 -11.16 30.09 -10.62
CA SER A 379 -11.14 30.93 -9.42
C SER A 379 -11.05 30.08 -8.16
N LYS A 380 -10.22 30.50 -7.19
CA LYS A 380 -10.05 29.82 -5.90
C LYS A 380 -11.37 29.56 -5.16
N THR A 381 -12.31 30.49 -5.27
CA THR A 381 -13.55 30.50 -4.47
C THR A 381 -14.53 29.41 -4.87
N ILE A 382 -14.35 28.78 -6.04
CA ILE A 382 -15.39 27.93 -6.63
C ILE A 382 -14.86 26.71 -7.39
N GLU A 383 -13.54 26.61 -7.59
CA GLU A 383 -12.92 25.55 -8.40
C GLU A 383 -13.08 24.13 -7.84
N LEU A 384 -13.42 23.98 -6.55
CA LEU A 384 -13.71 22.67 -5.94
C LEU A 384 -15.21 22.37 -5.88
N GLU A 385 -16.07 23.38 -6.10
CA GLU A 385 -17.53 23.22 -6.16
C GLU A 385 -17.96 22.70 -7.54
N ASP A 386 -17.27 23.15 -8.61
CA ASP A 386 -17.39 22.64 -9.98
C ASP A 386 -16.70 21.27 -10.17
#